data_AF-A0A3D3YVZ5-F1
#
_entry.id   AF-A0A3D3YVZ5-F1
#
_cell.length_a   1.000
_cell.length_b   1.000
_cell.length_c   1.000
_cell.angle_alpha   90.00
_cell.angle_beta   90.00
_cell.angle_gamma   90.00
#
_symmetry.space_group_name_H-M   'P 1'
#
loop_
_entity.id
_entity.type
_entity.pdbx_description
1 polymer ?
#
loop_
_entity_poly.entity_id
_entity_poly.type
_entity_poly.pdbx_seq_one_letter_code
_entity_poly.pdbx_strand_id
1 'polypeptide(L)'
;LEAAEEVARQLRLRDIGGIIIIDFIDMLLERNKERVTSTLKNAMAQDKTRSQVFEIGPLGLLEVTRKRVSAGLLESFSETCPTCEGRGLVLTWKV
;
A
#
# COMPACT_ATOMS: atom_id res chain seq x y z
N LEU A 1 4.69 -7.72 -11.89
CA LEU A 1 3.72 -8.60 -11.21
C LEU A 1 4.20 -8.94 -9.80
N GLU A 2 5.48 -9.26 -9.62
CA GLU A 2 6.13 -9.47 -8.31
C GLU A 2 5.77 -8.41 -7.25
N ALA A 3 5.75 -7.13 -7.63
CA ALA A 3 5.35 -6.05 -6.71
C ALA A 3 3.93 -6.22 -6.16
N ALA A 4 2.97 -6.71 -6.95
CA ALA A 4 1.60 -6.94 -6.48
C ALA A 4 1.53 -8.07 -5.44
N GLU A 5 2.30 -9.13 -5.63
CA GLU A 5 2.40 -10.24 -4.66
C GLU A 5 3.07 -9.78 -3.37
N GLU A 6 4.16 -9.02 -3.49
CA GLU A 6 4.92 -8.53 -2.34
C GLU A 6 4.14 -7.49 -1.54
N VAL A 7 3.39 -6.60 -2.19
CA VAL A 7 2.49 -5.66 -1.49
C VAL A 7 1.47 -6.43 -0.66
N ALA A 8 0.76 -7.41 -1.23
CA ALA A 8 -0.21 -8.22 -0.49
C ALA A 8 0.44 -8.93 0.71
N ARG A 9 1.65 -9.47 0.55
CA ARG A 9 2.40 -10.10 1.64
C ARG A 9 2.76 -9.10 2.74
N GLN A 10 3.24 -7.91 2.38
CA GLN A 10 3.64 -6.87 3.34
C GLN A 10 2.45 -6.29 4.11
N LEU A 11 1.30 -6.10 3.46
CA LEU A 11 0.08 -5.64 4.13
C LEU A 11 -0.33 -6.60 5.26
N ARG A 12 -0.20 -7.90 5.05
CA ARG A 12 -0.45 -8.92 6.09
C ARG A 12 0.59 -8.89 7.20
N LEU A 13 1.88 -8.92 6.83
CA LEU A 13 2.97 -9.03 7.81
C LEU A 13 3.09 -7.80 8.71
N ARG A 14 2.72 -6.62 8.21
CA ARG A 14 2.78 -5.36 8.96
C ARG A 14 1.44 -4.97 9.59
N ASP A 15 0.41 -5.77 9.37
CA ASP A 15 -1.00 -5.47 9.66
C ASP A 15 -1.42 -4.04 9.27
N ILE A 16 -1.12 -3.66 8.03
CA ILE A 16 -1.52 -2.35 7.49
C ILE A 16 -3.01 -2.43 7.12
N GLY A 17 -3.81 -1.50 7.65
CA GLY A 17 -5.22 -1.38 7.35
C GLY A 17 -5.61 0.06 7.00
N GLY A 18 -6.83 0.25 6.50
CA GLY A 18 -7.34 1.51 6.00
C GLY A 18 -7.37 1.56 4.47
N ILE A 19 -7.28 2.79 3.94
CA ILE A 19 -7.18 3.07 2.51
C ILE A 19 -5.71 3.02 2.12
N ILE A 20 -5.38 2.19 1.14
CA ILE A 20 -4.03 1.97 0.64
C ILE A 20 -4.05 2.32 -0.84
N ILE A 21 -3.14 3.20 -1.24
CA ILE A 21 -2.98 3.65 -2.63
C ILE A 21 -1.66 3.10 -3.14
N ILE A 22 -1.71 2.40 -4.27
CA ILE A 22 -0.55 1.77 -4.89
C ILE A 22 -0.36 2.40 -6.27
N ASP A 23 0.79 3.03 -6.45
CA ASP A 23 1.23 3.59 -7.71
C ASP A 23 2.12 2.58 -8.43
N PHE A 24 1.56 1.85 -9.40
CA PHE A 24 2.32 0.92 -10.22
C PHE A 24 3.01 1.67 -11.36
N ILE A 25 4.07 1.08 -11.92
CA ILE A 25 4.71 1.62 -13.13
C ILE A 25 3.68 1.82 -14.26
N ASP A 26 3.92 2.83 -15.09
CA ASP A 26 3.04 3.15 -16.21
C ASP A 26 2.88 1.96 -17.17
N MET A 27 1.62 1.67 -17.50
CA MET A 27 1.24 0.57 -18.39
C MET A 27 0.41 1.12 -19.54
N LEU A 28 0.96 1.03 -20.76
CA LEU A 28 0.29 1.48 -21.98
C LEU A 28 -0.89 0.61 -22.39
N LEU A 29 -0.80 -0.71 -22.12
CA LEU A 29 -1.80 -1.68 -22.54
C LEU A 29 -2.72 -2.01 -21.37
N GLU A 30 -4.04 -1.93 -21.60
CA GLU A 30 -5.05 -2.20 -20.56
C GLU A 30 -4.93 -3.62 -19.99
N ARG A 31 -4.62 -4.61 -20.85
CA ARG A 31 -4.33 -5.99 -20.42
C ARG A 31 -3.23 -6.10 -19.35
N ASN A 32 -2.26 -5.16 -19.34
CA ASN A 32 -1.20 -5.19 -18.34
C ASN A 32 -1.72 -4.70 -16.99
N LYS A 33 -2.58 -3.68 -16.98
CA LYS A 33 -3.27 -3.18 -15.79
C LYS A 33 -4.14 -4.29 -15.19
N GLU A 34 -4.96 -4.93 -16.02
CA GLU A 34 -5.81 -6.05 -15.62
C GLU A 34 -5.00 -7.21 -15.00
N ARG A 35 -3.83 -7.53 -15.59
CA ARG A 35 -2.92 -8.55 -15.04
C ARG A 35 -2.41 -8.17 -13.65
N VAL A 36 -1.97 -6.92 -13.46
CA VAL A 36 -1.52 -6.43 -12.15
C VAL A 36 -2.65 -6.47 -11.12
N THR A 37 -3.83 -5.94 -11.47
CA THR A 37 -5.01 -5.95 -10.58
C THR A 37 -5.41 -7.38 -10.22
N SER A 38 -5.42 -8.29 -11.19
CA SER A 38 -5.78 -9.70 -10.98
C SER A 38 -4.77 -10.43 -10.09
N THR A 39 -3.46 -10.20 -10.32
CA THR A 39 -2.41 -10.75 -9.44
C THR A 39 -2.58 -10.24 -8.01
N LEU A 40 -2.83 -8.94 -7.81
CA LEU A 40 -3.06 -8.40 -6.48
C LEU A 40 -4.31 -8.98 -5.81
N LYS A 41 -5.43 -9.07 -6.54
CA LYS A 41 -6.67 -9.70 -6.05
C LYS A 41 -6.42 -11.15 -5.59
N ASN A 42 -5.72 -11.94 -6.40
CA ASN A 42 -5.41 -13.33 -6.08
C ASN A 42 -4.47 -13.44 -4.86
N ALA A 43 -3.45 -12.59 -4.77
CA ALA A 43 -2.53 -12.58 -3.64
C ALA A 43 -3.19 -12.12 -2.32
N MET A 44 -4.17 -11.21 -2.42
CA MET A 44 -4.98 -10.74 -1.29
C MET A 44 -6.06 -11.75 -0.87
N ALA A 45 -6.47 -12.69 -1.74
CA ALA A 45 -7.46 -13.72 -1.38
C ALA A 45 -6.97 -14.66 -0.26
N GLN A 46 -5.66 -14.72 0.00
CA GLN A 46 -5.07 -15.46 1.13
C GLN A 46 -5.15 -14.69 2.46
N ASP A 47 -5.53 -13.41 2.44
CA ASP A 47 -5.71 -12.59 3.64
C ASP A 47 -7.05 -12.92 4.31
N LYS A 48 -7.01 -13.20 5.62
CA LYS A 48 -8.21 -13.47 6.43
C LYS A 48 -8.94 -12.17 6.78
N THR A 49 -8.26 -11.03 6.72
CA THR A 49 -8.83 -9.72 6.95
C THR A 49 -9.64 -9.28 5.73
N ARG A 50 -10.88 -8.82 5.95
CA ARG A 50 -11.73 -8.30 4.87
C ARG A 50 -11.01 -7.17 4.13
N SER A 51 -10.85 -7.34 2.82
CA SER A 51 -10.28 -6.34 1.92
C SER A 51 -11.05 -6.24 0.61
N GLN A 52 -10.93 -5.10 -0.07
CA GLN A 52 -11.44 -4.87 -1.41
C GLN A 52 -10.34 -4.23 -2.25
N VAL A 53 -10.11 -4.80 -3.43
CA VAL A 53 -9.16 -4.30 -4.42
C VAL A 53 -9.96 -3.73 -5.59
N PHE A 54 -9.77 -2.46 -5.90
CA PHE A 54 -10.44 -1.79 -7.01
C PHE A 54 -9.61 -1.88 -8.30
N GLU A 55 -10.23 -1.52 -9.42
CA GLU A 55 -9.49 -1.35 -10.68
C GLU A 55 -8.58 -0.11 -10.60
N ILE A 56 -7.60 -0.05 -11.50
CA ILE A 56 -6.73 1.11 -11.64
C ILE A 56 -7.57 2.31 -12.11
N GLY A 57 -7.51 3.40 -11.35
CA GLY A 57 -8.26 4.62 -11.64
C GLY A 57 -7.67 5.43 -12.80
N PRO A 58 -8.34 6.53 -13.20
CA PRO A 58 -7.90 7.39 -14.30
C PRO A 58 -6.52 8.02 -14.09
N LEU A 59 -6.10 8.17 -12.84
CA LEU A 59 -4.79 8.70 -12.45
C LEU A 59 -3.66 7.65 -12.50
N GLY A 60 -3.94 6.40 -12.88
CA GLY A 60 -2.95 5.31 -12.86
C GLY A 60 -2.79 4.64 -11.49
N LEU A 61 -3.53 5.09 -10.48
CA LEU A 61 -3.45 4.59 -9.10
C LEU A 61 -4.42 3.43 -8.86
N LEU A 62 -3.96 2.43 -8.11
CA LEU A 62 -4.81 1.34 -7.62
C LEU A 62 -5.18 1.57 -6.16
N GLU A 63 -6.47 1.44 -5.85
CA GLU A 63 -6.98 1.53 -4.48
C GLU A 63 -7.23 0.14 -3.88
N VAL A 64 -6.84 -0.01 -2.61
CA VAL A 64 -7.22 -1.14 -1.75
C VAL A 64 -7.81 -0.61 -0.45
N THR A 65 -8.96 -1.14 -0.03
CA THR A 65 -9.44 -0.98 1.34
C THR A 65 -9.20 -2.28 2.10
N ARG A 66 -8.61 -2.20 3.30
CA ARG A 66 -8.40 -3.36 4.18
C ARG A 66 -8.87 -3.02 5.58
N LYS A 67 -9.75 -3.84 6.17
CA LYS A 67 -10.27 -3.60 7.52
C LYS A 67 -9.11 -3.52 8.52
N ARG A 68 -9.09 -2.48 9.36
CA ARG A 68 -8.14 -2.39 10.48
C ARG A 68 -8.61 -3.31 11.60
N VAL A 69 -7.77 -4.27 11.99
CA VAL A 69 -8.10 -5.27 13.01
C VAL A 69 -7.34 -5.00 14.31
N SER A 70 -6.10 -4.52 14.21
CA SER A 70 -5.26 -4.20 15.37
C SER A 70 -4.36 -2.98 15.12
N ALA A 71 -3.58 -2.63 16.13
CA ALA A 71 -2.49 -1.68 15.97
C ALA A 71 -1.36 -2.37 15.19
N GLY A 72 -1.09 -1.87 13.98
CA GLY A 72 -0.08 -2.45 13.10
C GLY A 72 1.34 -2.33 13.67
N LEU A 73 2.32 -2.92 12.98
CA LEU A 73 3.72 -2.95 13.43
C LEU A 73 4.26 -1.54 13.72
N LEU A 74 3.97 -0.58 12.84
CA LEU A 74 4.46 0.79 13.00
C LEU A 74 3.85 1.47 14.24
N GLU A 75 2.55 1.31 14.47
CA GLU A 75 1.88 1.89 15.65
C GLU A 75 2.35 1.25 16.96
N SER A 76 2.66 -0.05 16.94
CA SER A 76 3.06 -0.79 18.14
C SER A 76 4.54 -0.60 18.50
N PHE A 77 5.42 -0.32 17.53
CA PHE A 77 6.87 -0.36 17.71
C PHE A 77 7.59 0.93 17.25
N SER A 78 6.87 2.03 17.05
CA SER A 78 7.49 3.31 16.72
C SER A 78 6.97 4.45 17.58
N GLU A 79 7.79 5.48 17.69
CA GLU A 79 7.45 6.77 18.27
C GLU A 79 7.64 7.87 17.21
N THR A 80 6.95 8.99 17.38
CA THR A 80 7.11 10.14 16.50
C THR A 80 8.54 10.66 16.59
N CYS A 81 9.23 10.77 15.44
CA CYS A 81 10.61 11.24 15.39
C CYS A 81 10.73 12.63 16.03
N PRO A 82 11.59 12.83 17.05
CA PRO A 82 11.69 14.11 17.77
C PRO A 82 12.36 15.22 16.94
N THR A 83 13.09 14.86 15.87
CA THR A 83 13.80 15.82 15.02
C THR A 83 12.90 16.44 13.95
N CYS A 84 12.09 15.60 13.28
CA CYS A 84 11.23 16.06 12.19
C CYS A 84 9.74 16.05 12.53
N GLU A 85 9.37 15.61 13.74
CA GLU A 85 7.98 15.51 14.22
C GLU A 85 7.09 14.70 13.28
N GLY A 86 7.65 13.63 12.70
CA GLY A 86 6.94 12.78 11.73
C GLY A 86 6.86 13.32 10.30
N ARG A 87 7.41 14.52 10.02
CA ARG A 87 7.40 15.09 8.65
C ARG A 87 8.27 14.33 7.65
N GLY A 88 9.28 13.59 8.11
CA GLY A 88 10.25 12.91 7.25
C GLY A 88 11.24 13.84 6.53
N LEU A 89 11.25 15.13 6.87
CA LEU A 89 12.15 16.14 6.29
C LEU A 89 12.67 17.11 7.35
N VAL A 90 13.94 17.51 7.22
CA VAL A 90 14.60 18.53 8.04
C VAL A 90 15.04 19.65 7.10
N LEU A 91 14.51 20.86 7.32
CA LEU A 91 14.85 22.01 6.50
C LEU A 91 16.22 22.53 6.92
N THR A 92 17.13 22.66 5.94
CA THR A 92 18.42 23.31 6.16
C THR A 92 18.41 24.63 5.39
N TRP A 93 18.32 25.74 6.13
CA TRP A 93 18.50 27.06 5.55
C TRP A 93 19.99 27.40 5.65
N LYS A 94 20.76 27.04 4.63
CA LYS A 94 21.97 27.80 4.30
C LYS A 94 21.58 28.76 3.19
N VAL A 95 21.43 30.03 3.56
CA VAL A 95 21.54 31.13 2.60
C VAL A 95 23.00 31.21 2.17
#